data_AF-A0A1V6CUZ0-F1
#
_entry.id   AF-A0A1V6CUZ0-F1
#
_cell.length_a   1.000
_cell.length_b   1.000
_cell.length_c   1.000
_cell.angle_alpha   90.00
_cell.angle_beta   90.00
_cell.angle_gamma   90.00
#
_symmetry.space_group_name_H-M   'P 1'
#
loop_
_entity.id
_entity.type
_entity.pdbx_description
1 polymer ?
#
loop_
_entity_poly.entity_id
_entity_poly.type
_entity_poly.pdbx_seq_one_letter_code
_entity_poly.pdbx_strand_id
1 'polypeptide(L)'
;MDDIVRHATELGVARILPLASERSQVHLDDNRQDRKVEKWRTGALEAAKQCGNPWLPEIAPPANLAATLDAASDCELKLVASLHPDAQSLKSALAAFRAQHGKLPSKALWLVGPEGDFSPAEMAQLASRGVVPITLGPLVLRCDTAATAALSILGYELQNG
;
A
#
# COMPACT_ATOMS: atom_id res chain seq x y z
N MET A 1 -2.07 5.38 -11.28
CA MET A 1 -3.17 4.80 -10.47
C MET A 1 -3.86 3.65 -11.17
N ASP A 2 -4.36 3.82 -12.41
CA ASP A 2 -5.05 2.73 -13.14
C ASP A 2 -4.22 1.43 -13.20
N ASP A 3 -2.93 1.51 -13.56
CA ASP A 3 -2.04 0.34 -13.55
C ASP A 3 -1.80 -0.25 -12.16
N ILE A 4 -1.74 0.59 -11.13
CA ILE A 4 -1.61 0.12 -9.73
C ILE A 4 -2.83 -0.70 -9.35
N VAL A 5 -4.04 -0.22 -9.68
CA VAL A 5 -5.29 -0.93 -9.40
C VAL A 5 -5.32 -2.27 -10.12
N ARG A 6 -4.94 -2.29 -11.40
CA ARG A 6 -4.85 -3.51 -12.20
C ARG A 6 -3.87 -4.52 -11.59
N HIS A 7 -2.61 -4.13 -11.39
CA HIS A 7 -1.59 -5.04 -10.82
C HIS A 7 -1.92 -5.47 -9.39
N ALA A 8 -2.43 -4.57 -8.55
CA ALA A 8 -2.80 -4.92 -7.18
C ALA A 8 -3.96 -5.92 -7.13
N THR A 9 -4.91 -5.81 -8.07
CA THR A 9 -5.99 -6.80 -8.23
C THR A 9 -5.45 -8.15 -8.71
N GLU A 10 -4.55 -8.15 -9.69
CA GLU A 10 -3.89 -9.36 -10.19
C GLU A 10 -3.05 -10.05 -9.09
N LEU A 11 -2.44 -9.27 -8.19
CA LEU A 11 -1.67 -9.75 -7.05
C LEU A 11 -2.53 -10.08 -5.81
N GLY A 12 -3.86 -10.03 -5.93
CA GLY A 12 -4.77 -10.50 -4.88
C GLY A 12 -4.89 -9.60 -3.66
N VAL A 13 -4.69 -8.29 -3.79
CA VAL A 13 -4.90 -7.36 -2.67
C VAL A 13 -6.35 -7.38 -2.20
N ALA A 14 -6.58 -7.26 -0.89
CA ALA A 14 -7.93 -7.20 -0.32
C ALA A 14 -8.55 -5.79 -0.38
N ARG A 15 -7.73 -4.74 -0.19
CA ARG A 15 -8.16 -3.34 -0.13
C ARG A 15 -7.16 -2.43 -0.84
N ILE A 16 -7.68 -1.44 -1.57
CA ILE A 16 -6.91 -0.35 -2.16
C ILE A 16 -7.38 0.95 -1.51
N LEU A 17 -6.46 1.67 -0.87
CA LEU A 17 -6.72 2.92 -0.16
C LEU A 17 -6.00 4.07 -0.89
N PRO A 18 -6.66 4.78 -1.82
CA PRO A 18 -6.07 5.93 -2.48
C PRO A 18 -5.72 7.01 -1.45
N LEU A 19 -4.47 7.45 -1.45
CA LEU A 19 -3.96 8.42 -0.49
C LEU A 19 -3.74 9.77 -1.16
N ALA A 20 -4.35 10.81 -0.63
CA ALA A 20 -4.01 12.19 -0.92
C ALA A 20 -2.94 12.65 0.08
N SER A 21 -1.68 12.53 -0.32
CA SER A 21 -0.54 13.05 0.44
C SER A 21 -0.21 14.48 0.00
N GLU A 22 0.58 15.19 0.81
CA GLU A 22 0.97 16.59 0.60
C GLU A 22 1.58 16.84 -0.79
N ARG A 23 2.36 15.87 -1.28
CA ARG A 23 3.06 15.95 -2.58
C ARG A 23 2.37 15.18 -3.70
N SER A 24 1.14 14.72 -3.48
CA SER A 24 0.37 14.04 -4.51
C SER A 24 -0.41 15.03 -5.37
N GLN A 25 -0.71 14.63 -6.62
CA GLN A 25 -1.61 15.40 -7.50
C GLN A 25 -3.11 15.13 -7.20
N VAL A 26 -3.41 14.42 -6.12
CA VAL A 26 -4.77 14.04 -5.74
C VAL A 26 -5.33 15.07 -4.77
N HIS A 27 -6.32 15.84 -5.20
CA HIS A 27 -7.03 16.79 -4.35
C HIS A 27 -8.28 16.14 -3.74
N LEU A 28 -8.49 16.36 -2.44
CA LEU A 28 -9.61 15.78 -1.69
C LEU A 28 -10.96 16.45 -2.02
N ASP A 29 -10.96 17.72 -2.43
CA ASP A 29 -12.17 18.49 -2.73
C ASP A 29 -12.65 18.38 -4.20
N ASP A 30 -12.12 17.41 -4.94
CA ASP A 30 -12.50 17.22 -6.34
C ASP A 30 -13.90 16.58 -6.43
N ASN A 31 -14.89 17.34 -6.92
CA ASN A 31 -16.26 16.87 -7.19
C ASN A 31 -16.34 15.63 -8.11
N ARG A 32 -15.21 15.20 -8.70
CA ARG A 32 -15.10 14.01 -9.56
C ARG A 32 -14.56 12.76 -8.86
N GLN A 33 -14.40 12.76 -7.54
CA GLN A 33 -13.88 11.61 -6.81
C GLN A 33 -14.68 10.33 -7.03
N ASP A 34 -16.01 10.39 -6.97
CA ASP A 34 -16.87 9.22 -7.20
C ASP A 34 -16.64 8.61 -8.59
N ARG A 35 -16.47 9.45 -9.61
CA ARG A 35 -16.17 9.00 -10.97
C ARG A 35 -14.79 8.37 -11.08
N LYS A 36 -13.79 8.85 -10.34
CA LYS A 36 -12.45 8.23 -10.30
C LYS A 36 -12.51 6.85 -9.65
N VAL A 37 -13.19 6.74 -8.51
CA VAL A 37 -13.38 5.47 -7.79
C VAL A 37 -14.11 4.47 -8.68
N GLU A 38 -15.17 4.89 -9.37
CA GLU A 38 -15.92 4.00 -10.27
C GLU A 38 -15.05 3.50 -11.44
N LYS A 39 -14.23 4.38 -12.02
CA LYS A 39 -13.26 3.98 -13.05
C LYS A 39 -12.28 2.92 -12.52
N TRP A 40 -11.78 3.08 -11.29
CA TRP A 40 -10.88 2.10 -10.68
C TRP A 40 -11.58 0.78 -10.39
N ARG A 41 -12.84 0.80 -9.94
CA ARG A 41 -13.64 -0.42 -9.76
C ARG A 41 -13.84 -1.17 -11.07
N THR A 42 -14.12 -0.45 -12.16
CA THR A 42 -14.18 -1.06 -13.49
C THR A 42 -12.84 -1.68 -13.88
N GLY A 43 -11.73 -0.97 -13.66
CA GLY A 43 -10.38 -1.50 -13.93
C GLY A 43 -10.05 -2.76 -13.13
N ALA A 44 -10.40 -2.80 -11.85
CA ALA A 44 -10.23 -3.98 -11.00
C ALA A 44 -11.11 -5.16 -11.47
N LEU A 45 -12.35 -4.89 -11.87
CA LEU A 45 -13.24 -5.93 -12.41
C LEU A 45 -12.65 -6.59 -13.66
N GLU A 46 -12.13 -5.81 -14.60
CA GLU A 46 -11.52 -6.35 -15.82
C GLU A 46 -10.22 -7.09 -15.53
N ALA A 47 -9.39 -6.58 -14.62
CA ALA A 47 -8.18 -7.26 -14.17
C ALA A 47 -8.48 -8.62 -13.53
N ALA A 48 -9.48 -8.68 -12.63
CA ALA A 48 -9.89 -9.91 -11.97
C ALA A 48 -10.41 -10.96 -12.96
N LYS A 49 -11.20 -10.55 -13.96
CA LYS A 49 -11.64 -11.44 -15.05
C LYS A 49 -10.46 -12.01 -15.85
N GLN A 50 -9.45 -11.18 -16.13
CA GLN A 50 -8.31 -11.58 -16.95
C GLN A 50 -7.39 -12.57 -16.23
N CYS A 51 -7.15 -12.39 -14.93
CA CYS A 51 -6.27 -13.26 -14.15
C CYS A 51 -6.98 -14.44 -13.47
N GLY A 52 -8.32 -14.46 -13.52
CA GLY A 52 -9.13 -15.49 -12.86
C GLY A 52 -9.22 -15.34 -11.34
N ASN A 53 -8.97 -14.14 -10.81
CA ASN A 53 -9.16 -13.86 -9.38
C ASN A 53 -10.67 -13.83 -9.06
N PRO A 54 -11.18 -14.73 -8.20
CA PRO A 54 -12.61 -14.77 -7.88
C PRO A 54 -13.04 -13.65 -6.91
N TRP A 55 -12.10 -12.84 -6.40
CA TRP A 55 -12.34 -11.77 -5.45
C TRP A 55 -12.00 -10.41 -6.05
N LEU A 56 -12.81 -9.39 -5.71
CA LEU A 56 -12.53 -8.00 -6.05
C LEU A 56 -12.02 -7.25 -4.82
N PRO A 57 -10.97 -6.41 -4.96
CA PRO A 57 -10.53 -5.57 -3.87
C PRO A 57 -11.60 -4.52 -3.53
N GLU A 58 -11.75 -4.21 -2.25
CA GLU A 58 -12.45 -3.01 -1.84
C GLU A 58 -11.63 -1.78 -2.24
N ILE A 59 -12.24 -0.83 -2.96
CA ILE A 59 -11.59 0.43 -3.33
C ILE A 59 -12.29 1.56 -2.59
N ALA A 60 -11.57 2.15 -1.64
CA ALA A 60 -12.03 3.26 -0.82
C ALA A 60 -11.98 4.60 -1.58
N PRO A 61 -12.76 5.61 -1.18
CA PRO A 61 -12.57 6.97 -1.66
C PRO A 61 -11.18 7.51 -1.24
N PRO A 62 -10.59 8.44 -2.00
CA PRO A 62 -9.35 9.09 -1.59
C PRO A 62 -9.47 9.76 -0.22
N ALA A 63 -8.47 9.54 0.63
CA ALA A 63 -8.44 10.09 1.99
C ALA A 63 -7.06 10.68 2.32
N ASN A 64 -7.00 11.52 3.35
CA ASN A 64 -5.72 11.99 3.89
C ASN A 64 -5.04 10.87 4.69
N LEU A 65 -3.76 11.07 5.01
CA LEU A 65 -2.95 10.07 5.69
C LEU A 65 -3.53 9.59 7.03
N ALA A 66 -4.11 10.50 7.83
CA ALA A 66 -4.70 10.13 9.12
C ALA A 66 -5.89 9.17 8.93
N ALA A 67 -6.83 9.53 8.06
CA ALA A 67 -8.00 8.74 7.76
C ALA A 67 -7.64 7.39 7.09
N THR A 68 -6.62 7.36 6.22
CA THR A 68 -6.11 6.11 5.63
C THR A 68 -5.58 5.16 6.72
N LEU A 69 -4.84 5.67 7.70
CA LEU A 69 -4.31 4.85 8.80
C LEU A 69 -5.42 4.37 9.75
N ASP A 70 -6.46 5.17 9.96
CA ASP A 70 -7.63 4.78 10.75
C ASP A 70 -8.44 3.68 10.05
N ALA A 71 -8.64 3.79 8.74
CA ALA A 71 -9.31 2.76 7.92
C ALA A 71 -8.54 1.43 7.88
N ALA A 72 -7.22 1.48 8.07
CA ALA A 72 -6.33 0.32 8.16
C ALA A 72 -5.93 -0.04 9.61
N SER A 73 -6.73 0.37 10.60
CA SER A 73 -6.47 0.09 12.01
C SER A 73 -6.47 -1.40 12.37
N ASP A 74 -7.17 -2.22 11.58
CA ASP A 74 -7.24 -3.68 11.71
C ASP A 74 -6.02 -4.42 11.12
N CYS A 75 -5.09 -3.72 10.46
CA CYS A 75 -3.84 -4.31 9.97
C CYS A 75 -2.84 -4.47 11.13
N GLU A 76 -2.34 -5.70 11.30
CA GLU A 76 -1.38 -6.06 12.35
C GLU A 76 0.02 -5.51 12.04
N LEU A 77 0.40 -5.44 10.76
CA LEU A 77 1.66 -4.88 10.29
C LEU A 77 1.41 -3.73 9.31
N LYS A 78 2.09 -2.60 9.51
CA LYS A 78 2.00 -1.43 8.62
C LYS A 78 3.39 -1.08 8.11
N LEU A 79 3.52 -1.00 6.80
CA LEU A 79 4.79 -0.83 6.09
C LEU A 79 4.72 0.41 5.20
N VAL A 80 5.85 1.05 4.94
CA VAL A 80 5.97 2.10 3.93
C VAL A 80 7.21 1.84 3.07
N ALA A 81 7.08 1.91 1.75
CA ALA A 81 8.23 1.85 0.85
C ALA A 81 9.08 3.11 1.05
N SER A 82 10.36 2.95 1.39
CA SER A 82 11.24 4.08 1.68
C SER A 82 12.69 3.76 1.33
N LEU A 83 13.43 4.78 0.90
CA LEU A 83 14.89 4.77 0.74
C LEU A 83 15.61 5.47 1.90
N HIS A 84 14.89 5.83 2.96
CA HIS A 84 15.48 6.50 4.11
C HIS A 84 16.49 5.57 4.82
N PRO A 85 17.58 6.09 5.42
CA PRO A 85 18.64 5.25 6.01
C PRO A 85 18.21 4.30 7.14
N ASP A 86 17.06 4.56 7.76
CA ASP A 86 16.44 3.71 8.79
C ASP A 86 15.53 2.62 8.20
N ALA A 87 15.32 2.60 6.88
CA ALA A 87 14.54 1.58 6.21
C ALA A 87 15.24 0.21 6.31
N GLN A 88 14.48 -0.79 6.73
CA GLN A 88 14.98 -2.16 6.90
C GLN A 88 14.48 -3.08 5.79
N SER A 89 15.02 -4.30 5.72
CA SER A 89 14.50 -5.31 4.80
C SER A 89 13.15 -5.85 5.28
N LEU A 90 12.28 -6.23 4.34
CA LEU A 90 10.99 -6.86 4.65
C LEU A 90 11.17 -8.10 5.54
N LYS A 91 12.16 -8.94 5.23
CA LYS A 91 12.50 -10.13 6.01
C LYS A 91 12.77 -9.82 7.48
N SER A 92 13.48 -8.73 7.77
CA SER A 92 13.78 -8.32 9.15
C SER A 92 12.52 -7.87 9.88
N ALA A 93 11.67 -7.08 9.22
CA ALA A 93 10.40 -6.64 9.78
C ALA A 93 9.44 -7.82 10.08
N LEU A 94 9.34 -8.79 9.16
CA LEU A 94 8.53 -10.00 9.37
C LEU A 94 9.11 -10.90 10.47
N ALA A 95 10.43 -11.05 10.56
CA ALA A 95 11.07 -11.81 11.63
C ALA A 95 10.83 -11.17 13.00
N ALA A 96 10.94 -9.84 13.10
CA ALA A 96 10.64 -9.10 14.32
C ALA A 96 9.18 -9.27 14.74
N PHE A 97 8.25 -9.13 13.79
CA PHE A 97 6.82 -9.36 14.04
C PHE A 97 6.57 -10.79 14.54
N ARG A 98 7.14 -11.80 13.89
CA ARG A 98 6.99 -13.21 14.29
C ARG A 98 7.59 -13.48 15.68
N ALA A 99 8.74 -12.90 16.00
CA ALA A 99 9.34 -13.05 17.33
C ALA A 99 8.45 -12.46 18.43
N GLN A 100 7.76 -11.35 18.16
CA GLN A 100 6.87 -10.69 19.10
C GLN A 100 5.52 -11.39 19.25
N HIS A 101 4.94 -11.89 18.14
CA HIS A 101 3.55 -12.37 18.10
C HIS A 101 3.42 -13.90 17.95
N GLY A 102 4.52 -14.62 17.73
CA GLY A 102 4.53 -16.08 17.52
C GLY A 102 3.96 -16.53 16.17
N LYS A 103 3.56 -15.61 15.29
CA LYS A 103 2.96 -15.87 13.97
C LYS A 103 3.33 -14.78 12.96
N LEU A 104 3.12 -15.05 11.67
CA LEU A 104 3.15 -14.02 10.63
C LEU A 104 1.88 -13.15 10.70
N PRO A 105 1.91 -11.89 10.20
CA PRO A 105 0.74 -11.04 10.19
C PRO A 105 -0.30 -11.58 9.19
N SER A 106 -1.53 -11.69 9.66
CA SER A 106 -2.70 -12.07 8.86
C SER A 106 -3.20 -10.92 7.97
N LYS A 107 -2.95 -9.68 8.39
CA LYS A 107 -3.32 -8.45 7.66
C LYS A 107 -2.16 -7.47 7.71
N ALA A 108 -1.75 -7.00 6.55
CA ALA A 108 -0.71 -6.00 6.42
C ALA A 108 -1.16 -4.84 5.51
N LEU A 109 -0.72 -3.64 5.86
CA LEU A 109 -0.82 -2.44 5.04
C LEU A 109 0.56 -2.15 4.44
N TRP A 110 0.62 -1.84 3.16
CA TRP A 110 1.83 -1.28 2.54
C TRP A 110 1.50 0.08 1.89
N LEU A 111 2.16 1.13 2.36
CA LEU A 111 2.03 2.48 1.85
C LEU A 111 3.13 2.76 0.82
N VAL A 112 2.75 3.37 -0.29
CA VAL A 112 3.67 3.82 -1.33
C VAL A 112 3.43 5.30 -1.55
N GLY A 113 4.48 6.10 -1.39
CA GLY A 113 4.42 7.55 -1.56
C GLY A 113 4.22 7.96 -3.03
N PRO A 114 3.89 9.25 -3.27
CA PRO A 114 3.87 9.82 -4.60
C PRO A 114 5.30 9.96 -5.16
N GLU A 115 5.45 10.46 -6.40
CA GLU A 115 6.76 10.71 -7.00
C GLU A 115 7.64 11.67 -6.17
N GLY A 116 7.04 12.55 -5.37
CA GLY A 116 7.73 13.46 -4.45
C GLY A 116 8.05 12.86 -3.07
N ASP A 117 7.79 11.57 -2.86
CA ASP A 117 7.82 10.88 -1.56
C ASP A 117 6.90 11.53 -0.50
N PHE A 118 6.83 10.94 0.68
CA PHE A 118 6.19 11.55 1.85
C PHE A 118 7.01 12.72 2.37
N SER A 119 6.33 13.76 2.87
CA SER A 119 7.02 14.85 3.55
C SER A 119 7.60 14.40 4.89
N PRO A 120 8.59 15.11 5.47
CA PRO A 120 9.12 14.78 6.79
C PRO A 120 8.02 14.73 7.88
N ALA A 121 6.99 15.58 7.76
CA ALA A 121 5.86 15.59 8.68
C ALA A 121 5.01 14.32 8.52
N GLU A 122 4.75 13.89 7.28
CA GLU A 122 4.05 12.64 6.99
C GLU A 122 4.84 11.42 7.48
N MET A 123 6.16 11.39 7.27
CA MET A 123 7.02 10.32 7.77
C MET A 123 7.02 10.26 9.32
N ALA A 124 7.03 11.40 10.00
CA ALA A 124 6.88 11.45 11.45
C ALA A 124 5.51 10.93 11.92
N GLN A 125 4.44 11.27 11.20
CA GLN A 125 3.10 10.76 11.47
C GLN A 125 3.03 9.23 11.27
N LEU A 126 3.62 8.71 10.20
CA LEU A 126 3.74 7.27 9.94
C LEU A 126 4.47 6.55 11.08
N ALA A 127 5.63 7.08 11.50
CA ALA A 127 6.40 6.53 12.61
C ALA A 127 5.60 6.53 13.92
N SER A 128 4.86 7.62 14.22
CA SER A 128 4.02 7.71 15.42
C SER A 128 2.88 6.67 15.45
N ARG A 129 2.51 6.14 14.29
CA ARG A 129 1.46 5.12 14.10
C ARG A 129 2.03 3.70 13.94
N GLY A 130 3.33 3.52 14.20
CA GLY A 130 4.02 2.23 14.14
C GLY A 130 4.24 1.72 12.72
N VAL A 131 4.23 2.60 11.71
CA VAL A 131 4.51 2.20 10.34
C VAL A 131 6.02 2.03 10.17
N VAL A 132 6.42 0.87 9.64
CA VAL A 132 7.83 0.49 9.50
C VAL A 132 8.33 0.83 8.09
N PRO A 133 9.44 1.58 7.95
CA PRO A 133 10.03 1.86 6.64
C PRO A 133 10.76 0.63 6.09
N ILE A 134 10.45 0.27 4.84
CA ILE A 134 10.99 -0.89 4.13
C ILE A 134 11.66 -0.45 2.83
N THR A 135 12.91 -0.88 2.64
CA THR A 135 13.62 -0.68 1.37
C THR A 135 13.24 -1.75 0.35
N LEU A 136 13.04 -1.32 -0.90
CA LEU A 136 12.81 -2.19 -2.07
C LEU A 136 14.08 -2.34 -2.94
N GLY A 137 15.26 -2.07 -2.35
CA GLY A 137 16.54 -2.01 -3.04
C GLY A 137 17.10 -0.59 -3.11
N PRO A 138 18.23 -0.40 -3.82
CA PRO A 138 18.97 0.86 -3.80
C PRO A 138 18.43 1.93 -4.77
N LEU A 139 17.47 1.58 -5.62
CA LEU A 139 16.98 2.45 -6.69
C LEU A 139 15.70 3.17 -6.28
N VAL A 140 15.56 4.41 -6.74
CA VAL A 140 14.28 5.14 -6.70
C VAL A 140 13.34 4.49 -7.72
N LEU A 141 12.34 3.79 -7.21
CA LEU A 141 11.29 3.18 -8.03
C LEU A 141 10.17 4.19 -8.28
N ARG A 142 9.56 4.12 -9.47
CA ARG A 142 8.30 4.82 -9.73
C ARG A 142 7.19 4.23 -8.84
N CYS A 143 6.18 5.03 -8.51
CA CYS A 143 5.09 4.65 -7.61
C CYS A 143 4.40 3.34 -8.02
N ASP A 144 4.16 3.15 -9.32
CA ASP A 144 3.57 1.93 -9.89
C ASP A 144 4.45 0.68 -9.71
N THR A 145 5.75 0.83 -9.96
CA THR A 145 6.76 -0.21 -9.82
C THR A 145 6.94 -0.57 -8.35
N ALA A 146 7.03 0.44 -7.46
CA ALA A 146 7.15 0.25 -6.02
C ALA A 146 5.94 -0.51 -5.45
N ALA A 147 4.72 -0.13 -5.83
CA ALA A 147 3.50 -0.82 -5.40
C ALA A 147 3.45 -2.28 -5.88
N THR A 148 3.77 -2.51 -7.15
CA THR A 148 3.80 -3.87 -7.73
C THR A 148 4.85 -4.75 -7.05
N ALA A 149 6.07 -4.22 -6.87
CA ALA A 149 7.16 -4.93 -6.21
C ALA A 149 6.82 -5.25 -4.75
N ALA A 150 6.34 -4.26 -3.99
CA ALA A 150 5.92 -4.39 -2.60
C ALA A 150 4.88 -5.51 -2.41
N LEU A 151 3.81 -5.48 -3.21
CA LEU A 151 2.76 -6.50 -3.14
C LEU A 151 3.27 -7.88 -3.54
N SER A 152 4.11 -7.98 -4.56
CA SER A 152 4.68 -9.26 -4.99
C SER A 152 5.54 -9.90 -3.90
N ILE A 153 6.47 -9.14 -3.30
CA ILE A 153 7.35 -9.69 -2.25
C ILE A 153 6.60 -9.95 -0.95
N LEU A 154 5.64 -9.11 -0.57
CA LEU A 154 4.81 -9.33 0.62
C LEU A 154 3.93 -10.56 0.45
N GLY A 155 3.26 -10.68 -0.69
CA GLY A 155 2.42 -11.84 -1.01
C GLY A 155 3.23 -13.13 -0.99
N TYR A 156 4.41 -13.14 -1.59
CA TYR A 156 5.31 -14.30 -1.56
C TYR A 156 5.65 -14.73 -0.13
N GLU A 157 6.07 -13.80 0.73
CA GLU A 157 6.46 -14.09 2.11
C GLU A 157 5.27 -14.53 3.01
N LEU A 158 4.06 -14.00 2.77
CA LEU A 158 2.90 -14.30 3.59
C LEU A 158 2.10 -15.53 3.12
N GLN A 159 2.19 -15.90 1.85
CA GLN A 159 1.43 -17.02 1.26
C GLN A 159 2.27 -18.30 1.12
N ASN A 160 3.60 -18.18 1.00
CA ASN A 160 4.50 -19.32 0.83
C ASN A 160 5.49 -19.53 2.00
N GLY A 161 5.31 -18.80 3.10
CA GLY A 161 6.15 -18.85 4.31
C GLY A 161 5.64 -19.75 5.42
#